data_AF-A0A0G4PED3-F1
#
_entry.id   AF-A0A0G4PED3-F1
#
_cell.length_a   1.000
_cell.length_b   1.000
_cell.length_c   1.000
_cell.angle_alpha   90.00
_cell.angle_beta   90.00
_cell.angle_gamma   90.00
#
_symmetry.space_group_name_H-M   'P 1'
#
loop_
_entity.id
_entity.type
_entity.pdbx_description
1 polymer ?
#
loop_
_entity_poly.entity_id
_entity_poly.type
_entity_poly.pdbx_seq_one_letter_code
_entity_poly.pdbx_strand_id
1 'polypeptide(L)'
;MAEYLSAGSSSRVILKDSTTWDSWLANIESIALSYEVWDLCNPELEAAPKPLEEPKEPDIEKTKEEYKEDWFQVYQATHLQWTSKNSRYVKKRQGLNIVVTAIRNSVHANYQPFIIDYKTLYELLRFVNCGEP
;
A
#
# COMPACT_ATOMS: atom_id res chain seq x y z
N MET A 1 7.32 45.34 -4.60
CA MET A 1 7.40 44.13 -3.75
C MET A 1 6.05 43.93 -3.10
N ALA A 2 5.39 42.83 -3.40
CA ALA A 2 4.35 42.24 -2.56
C ALA A 2 4.27 40.77 -2.97
N GLU A 3 5.04 39.94 -2.28
CA GLU A 3 4.93 38.49 -2.35
C GLU A 3 3.56 38.10 -1.79
N TYR A 4 2.67 37.65 -2.67
CA TYR A 4 1.45 36.95 -2.25
C TYR A 4 1.89 35.59 -1.72
N LEU A 5 2.06 35.51 -0.41
CA LEU A 5 2.07 34.25 0.32
C LEU A 5 0.76 33.53 0.01
N SER A 6 0.81 32.62 -0.96
CA SER A 6 -0.20 31.58 -1.12
C SER A 6 -0.13 30.75 0.15
N ALA A 7 -0.96 31.10 1.13
CA ALA A 7 -1.29 30.24 2.24
C ALA A 7 -1.90 28.99 1.60
N GLY A 8 -1.08 27.95 1.44
CA GLY A 8 -1.52 26.64 1.01
C GLY A 8 -2.56 26.16 2.02
N SER A 9 -3.83 26.40 1.72
CA SER A 9 -4.95 25.89 2.49
C SER A 9 -4.83 24.38 2.42
N SER A 10 -4.29 23.78 3.49
CA SER A 10 -4.28 22.34 3.64
C SER A 10 -5.74 21.95 3.85
N SER A 11 -6.46 21.72 2.75
CA SER A 11 -7.87 21.35 2.71
C SER A 11 -8.05 19.90 3.13
N ARG A 12 -7.54 19.57 4.33
CA ARG A 12 -7.76 18.27 4.95
C ARG A 12 -9.26 18.11 5.18
N VAL A 13 -9.78 16.99 4.72
CA VAL A 13 -11.20 16.64 4.78
C VAL A 13 -11.54 16.22 6.20
N ILE A 14 -12.64 16.76 6.73
CA ILE A 14 -13.27 16.22 7.94
C ILE A 14 -14.35 15.26 7.46
N LEU A 15 -14.23 13.99 7.83
CA LEU A 15 -15.13 12.92 7.40
C LEU A 15 -16.33 12.90 8.33
N LYS A 16 -17.31 13.78 8.08
CA LYS A 16 -18.47 14.00 8.96
C LYS A 16 -19.76 13.31 8.48
N ASP A 17 -19.83 13.00 7.20
CA ASP A 17 -21.01 12.47 6.53
C ASP A 17 -20.60 11.43 5.48
N SER A 18 -21.52 10.52 5.18
CA SER A 18 -21.30 9.41 4.25
C SER A 18 -20.91 9.87 2.85
N THR A 19 -21.41 11.01 2.38
CA THR A 19 -21.09 11.54 1.04
C THR A 19 -19.63 12.00 0.94
N THR A 20 -19.15 12.69 1.97
CA THR A 20 -17.75 13.10 2.08
C THR A 20 -16.83 11.89 2.26
N TRP A 21 -17.31 10.87 2.96
CA TRP A 21 -16.64 9.58 3.12
C TRP A 21 -16.48 8.85 1.79
N ASP A 22 -17.56 8.65 1.04
CA ASP A 22 -17.57 7.94 -0.25
C ASP A 22 -16.64 8.63 -1.25
N SER A 23 -16.71 9.95 -1.33
CA SER A 23 -15.86 10.75 -2.23
C SER A 23 -14.38 10.65 -1.85
N TRP A 24 -14.07 10.63 -0.56
CA TRP A 24 -12.72 10.47 -0.06
C TRP A 24 -12.18 9.06 -0.31
N LEU A 25 -12.98 8.04 0.00
CA LEU A 25 -12.62 6.63 -0.18
C LEU A 25 -12.39 6.31 -1.66
N ALA A 26 -13.23 6.82 -2.57
CA ALA A 26 -13.05 6.66 -4.02
C ALA A 26 -11.71 7.24 -4.52
N ASN A 27 -11.22 8.34 -3.91
CA ASN A 27 -9.91 8.88 -4.22
C ASN A 27 -8.79 7.94 -3.74
N ILE A 28 -8.88 7.46 -2.50
CA ILE A 28 -7.92 6.51 -1.94
C ILE A 28 -7.91 5.19 -2.74
N GLU A 29 -9.07 4.70 -3.14
CA GLU A 29 -9.23 3.52 -4.00
C GLU A 29 -8.55 3.75 -5.36
N SER A 30 -8.80 4.87 -6.02
CA SER A 30 -8.17 5.21 -7.31
C SER A 30 -6.64 5.19 -7.22
N ILE A 31 -6.08 5.76 -6.14
CA ILE A 31 -4.64 5.71 -5.86
C ILE A 31 -4.20 4.25 -5.66
N ALA A 32 -4.90 3.47 -4.83
CA ALA A 32 -4.56 2.08 -4.54
C ALA A 32 -4.63 1.17 -5.78
N LEU A 33 -5.61 1.37 -6.66
CA LEU A 33 -5.76 0.66 -7.93
C LEU A 33 -4.60 0.96 -8.89
N SER A 34 -4.12 2.22 -8.95
CA SER A 34 -2.98 2.59 -9.79
C SER A 34 -1.67 1.85 -9.43
N TYR A 35 -1.56 1.40 -8.17
CA TYR A 35 -0.44 0.61 -7.68
C TYR A 35 -0.75 -0.89 -7.52
N GLU A 36 -1.95 -1.36 -7.90
CA GLU A 36 -2.40 -2.75 -7.73
C GLU A 36 -2.36 -3.24 -6.28
N VAL A 37 -2.68 -2.35 -5.33
CA VAL A 37 -2.66 -2.64 -3.88
C VAL A 37 -4.03 -2.56 -3.22
N TRP A 38 -5.10 -2.27 -3.97
CA TRP A 38 -6.44 -2.18 -3.41
C TRP A 38 -6.85 -3.46 -2.67
N ASP A 39 -6.56 -4.63 -3.23
CA ASP A 39 -6.83 -5.93 -2.57
C ASP A 39 -6.11 -6.14 -1.23
N LEU A 40 -5.11 -5.31 -0.91
CA LEU A 40 -4.36 -5.36 0.35
C LEU A 40 -4.87 -4.35 1.39
N CYS A 41 -5.76 -3.44 1.00
CA CYS A 41 -6.29 -2.42 1.91
C CYS A 41 -7.81 -2.23 1.83
N ASN A 42 -8.50 -2.89 0.90
CA ASN A 42 -9.94 -2.76 0.72
C ASN A 42 -10.70 -3.07 2.05
N PRO A 43 -11.40 -2.09 2.64
CA PRO A 43 -12.11 -2.27 3.90
C PRO A 43 -13.34 -3.18 3.79
N GLU A 44 -13.84 -3.44 2.59
CA GLU A 44 -15.01 -4.29 2.34
C GLU A 44 -14.68 -5.80 2.39
N LEU A 45 -13.39 -6.17 2.45
CA LEU A 45 -13.01 -7.57 2.58
C LEU A 45 -13.50 -8.13 3.92
N GLU A 46 -14.16 -9.30 3.88
CA GLU A 46 -14.70 -9.97 5.07
C GLU A 46 -13.61 -10.26 6.12
N ALA A 47 -12.41 -10.58 5.64
CA ALA A 47 -11.23 -10.86 6.45
C ALA A 47 -10.04 -10.00 6.03
N ALA A 48 -9.10 -9.81 6.96
CA ALA A 48 -7.87 -9.08 6.68
C ALA A 48 -7.09 -9.75 5.53
N PRO A 49 -6.63 -8.98 4.53
CA PRO A 49 -5.88 -9.52 3.43
C PRO A 49 -4.54 -10.09 3.91
N LYS A 50 -4.04 -11.07 3.17
CA LYS A 50 -2.70 -11.61 3.44
C LYS A 50 -1.67 -10.50 3.28
N PRO A 51 -0.69 -10.41 4.19
CA PRO A 51 0.41 -9.46 4.05
C PRO A 51 1.12 -9.63 2.71
N LEU A 52 1.65 -8.53 2.19
CA LEU A 52 2.50 -8.56 1.01
C LEU A 52 3.78 -9.35 1.33
N GLU A 53 3.94 -10.52 0.73
CA GLU A 53 5.10 -11.40 0.95
C GLU A 53 6.27 -11.02 0.05
N GLU A 54 7.46 -10.91 0.65
CA GLU A 54 8.70 -10.68 -0.07
C GLU A 54 9.13 -11.97 -0.79
N PRO A 55 9.32 -11.93 -2.12
CA PRO A 55 9.75 -13.11 -2.85
C PRO A 55 11.20 -13.47 -2.48
N LYS A 56 11.39 -14.73 -2.11
CA LYS A 56 12.71 -15.26 -1.74
C LYS A 56 13.62 -15.33 -2.96
N GLU A 57 14.80 -14.73 -2.85
CA GLU A 57 15.85 -14.82 -3.87
C GLU A 57 16.36 -16.27 -3.96
N PRO A 58 16.56 -16.80 -5.18
CA PRO A 58 17.15 -18.12 -5.35
C PRO A 58 18.59 -18.12 -4.84
N ASP A 59 18.93 -19.17 -4.12
CA ASP A 59 20.28 -19.35 -3.58
C ASP A 59 21.17 -20.08 -4.59
N ILE A 60 22.28 -19.45 -4.97
CA ILE A 60 23.21 -19.99 -5.97
C ILE A 60 23.84 -21.31 -5.50
N GLU A 61 24.27 -21.39 -4.23
CA GLU A 61 24.97 -22.57 -3.71
C GLU A 61 24.02 -23.75 -3.61
N LYS A 62 22.82 -23.51 -3.10
CA LYS A 62 21.77 -24.53 -3.06
C LYS A 62 21.40 -25.02 -4.46
N THR A 63 21.31 -24.12 -5.43
CA THR A 63 20.99 -24.49 -6.81
C THR A 63 22.10 -25.33 -7.45
N LYS A 64 23.37 -25.03 -7.15
CA LYS A 64 24.52 -25.85 -7.57
C LYS A 64 24.47 -27.25 -7.01
N GLU A 65 24.17 -27.39 -5.72
CA GLU A 65 24.05 -28.70 -5.06
C GLU A 65 22.93 -29.56 -5.65
N GLU A 66 21.78 -28.96 -5.95
CA GLU A 66 20.56 -29.67 -6.38
C GLU A 66 20.60 -30.05 -7.88
N TYR A 67 21.11 -29.16 -8.75
CA TYR A 67 21.01 -29.30 -10.21
C TYR A 67 22.34 -29.57 -10.93
N LYS A 68 23.47 -29.62 -10.20
CA LYS A 68 24.81 -30.05 -10.65
C LYS A 68 25.32 -29.45 -11.97
N GLU A 69 25.00 -30.05 -13.12
CA GLU A 69 25.46 -29.62 -14.45
C GLU A 69 24.56 -28.55 -15.06
N ASP A 70 23.25 -28.60 -14.77
CA ASP A 70 22.24 -27.68 -15.27
C ASP A 70 21.98 -26.47 -14.34
N TRP A 71 22.74 -26.39 -13.24
CA TRP A 71 22.52 -25.40 -12.17
C TRP A 71 22.46 -23.96 -12.69
N PHE A 72 23.24 -23.64 -13.70
CA PHE A 72 23.34 -22.27 -14.21
C PHE A 72 22.08 -21.87 -14.96
N GLN A 73 21.52 -22.77 -15.76
CA GLN A 73 20.28 -22.58 -16.50
C GLN A 73 19.10 -22.53 -15.54
N VAL A 74 19.07 -23.41 -14.54
CA VAL A 74 18.04 -23.43 -13.49
C VAL A 74 18.10 -22.15 -12.65
N TYR A 75 19.30 -21.71 -12.26
CA TYR A 75 19.49 -20.47 -11.52
C TYR A 75 19.02 -19.26 -12.36
N GLN A 76 19.40 -19.17 -13.64
CA GLN A 76 18.95 -18.08 -14.50
C GLN A 76 17.42 -18.02 -14.62
N ALA A 77 16.77 -19.16 -14.86
CA ALA A 77 15.32 -19.23 -14.98
C ALA A 77 14.61 -18.83 -13.68
N THR A 78 15.08 -19.35 -12.55
CA THR A 78 14.50 -19.04 -11.22
C THR A 78 14.78 -17.60 -10.80
N HIS A 79 15.97 -17.07 -11.09
CA HIS A 79 16.35 -15.68 -10.83
C HIS A 79 15.54 -14.69 -11.70
N LEU A 80 15.27 -15.04 -12.96
CA LEU A 80 14.38 -14.22 -13.81
C LEU A 80 12.96 -14.16 -13.24
N GLN A 81 12.41 -15.30 -12.80
CA GLN A 81 11.11 -15.33 -12.13
C GLN A 81 11.11 -14.52 -10.84
N TRP A 82 12.17 -14.65 -10.02
CA TRP A 82 12.33 -13.85 -8.81
C TRP A 82 12.40 -12.36 -9.13
N THR A 83 13.17 -11.94 -10.14
CA THR A 83 13.31 -10.53 -10.53
C THR A 83 11.96 -9.92 -10.88
N SER A 84 11.14 -10.64 -11.65
CA SER A 84 9.78 -10.21 -12.00
C SER A 84 8.88 -10.09 -10.77
N LYS A 85 8.87 -11.12 -9.91
CA LYS A 85 8.10 -11.11 -8.65
C LYS A 85 8.55 -9.99 -7.71
N ASN A 86 9.86 -9.79 -7.58
CA ASN A 86 10.46 -8.78 -6.71
C ASN A 86 10.15 -7.37 -7.20
N SER A 87 10.21 -7.13 -8.51
CA SER A 87 9.77 -5.86 -9.10
C SER A 87 8.31 -5.54 -8.76
N ARG A 88 7.41 -6.54 -8.85
CA ARG A 88 6.00 -6.37 -8.45
C ARG A 88 5.86 -6.13 -6.95
N TYR A 89 6.61 -6.85 -6.12
CA TYR A 89 6.66 -6.65 -4.67
C TYR A 89 7.08 -5.23 -4.30
N VAL A 90 8.18 -4.73 -4.88
CA VAL A 90 8.68 -3.36 -4.65
C VAL A 90 7.64 -2.32 -5.07
N LYS A 91 7.02 -2.48 -6.26
CA LYS A 91 5.95 -1.57 -6.73
C LYS A 91 4.78 -1.53 -5.75
N LYS A 92 4.30 -2.71 -5.29
CA LYS A 92 3.20 -2.79 -4.33
C LYS A 92 3.58 -2.20 -2.97
N ARG A 93 4.80 -2.46 -2.47
CA ARG A 93 5.29 -1.88 -1.21
C ARG A 93 5.35 -0.35 -1.29
N GLN A 94 5.81 0.20 -2.42
CA GLN A 94 5.77 1.64 -2.67
C GLN A 94 4.32 2.16 -2.72
N GLY A 95 3.43 1.46 -3.41
CA GLY A 95 2.01 1.77 -3.49
C GLY A 95 1.35 1.87 -2.11
N LEU A 96 1.59 0.91 -1.23
CA LEU A 96 1.08 0.93 0.15
C LEU A 96 1.55 2.19 0.89
N ASN A 97 2.83 2.55 0.80
CA ASN A 97 3.35 3.77 1.42
C ASN A 97 2.70 5.05 0.86
N ILE A 98 2.42 5.07 -0.45
CA ILE A 98 1.73 6.19 -1.11
C ILE A 98 0.29 6.28 -0.60
N VAL A 99 -0.43 5.16 -0.47
CA VAL A 99 -1.79 5.13 0.08
C VAL A 99 -1.80 5.62 1.55
N VAL A 100 -0.87 5.15 2.39
CA VAL A 100 -0.73 5.65 3.78
C VAL A 100 -0.52 7.17 3.79
N THR A 101 0.35 7.66 2.92
CA THR A 101 0.65 9.09 2.82
C THR A 101 -0.56 9.88 2.35
N ALA A 102 -1.29 9.37 1.35
CA ALA A 102 -2.51 9.97 0.84
C ALA A 102 -3.57 10.07 1.93
N ILE A 103 -3.79 9.00 2.69
CA ILE A 103 -4.72 9.00 3.84
C ILE A 103 -4.28 10.05 4.88
N ARG A 104 -3.03 9.99 5.34
CA ARG A 104 -2.50 10.92 6.36
C ARG A 104 -2.60 12.38 5.95
N ASN A 105 -2.38 12.69 4.68
CA ASN A 105 -2.37 14.07 4.18
C ASN A 105 -3.77 14.59 3.80
N SER A 106 -4.72 13.69 3.56
CA SER A 106 -6.07 14.07 3.12
C SER A 106 -7.07 14.20 4.27
N VAL A 107 -6.86 13.56 5.42
CA VAL A 107 -7.78 13.66 6.57
C VAL A 107 -7.36 14.71 7.60
N HIS A 108 -8.35 15.28 8.30
CA HIS A 108 -8.14 16.30 9.33
C HIS A 108 -7.21 15.82 10.46
N ALA A 109 -6.53 16.77 11.12
CA ALA A 109 -5.55 16.48 12.17
C ALA A 109 -6.13 15.67 13.34
N ASN A 110 -7.44 15.80 13.59
CA ASN A 110 -8.15 15.07 14.66
C ASN A 110 -8.16 13.54 14.46
N TYR A 111 -7.97 13.07 13.22
CA TYR A 111 -7.87 11.63 12.93
C TYR A 111 -6.45 11.10 13.10
N GLN A 112 -5.43 11.96 13.20
CA GLN A 112 -4.02 11.55 13.23
C GLN A 112 -3.65 10.61 14.38
N PRO A 113 -4.17 10.79 15.61
CA PRO A 113 -3.92 9.82 16.69
C PRO A 113 -4.37 8.41 16.32
N PHE A 114 -5.53 8.28 15.67
CA PHE A 114 -6.07 7.00 15.24
C PHE A 114 -5.25 6.39 14.09
N ILE A 115 -4.71 7.20 13.17
CA ILE A 115 -3.92 6.71 12.03
C ILE A 115 -2.56 6.13 12.44
N ILE A 116 -2.02 6.55 13.59
CA ILE A 116 -0.70 6.12 14.07
C ILE A 116 -0.77 4.72 14.72
N ASP A 117 -1.93 4.34 15.27
CA ASP A 117 -2.09 3.11 16.06
C ASP A 117 -2.44 1.86 15.23
N TYR A 118 -2.87 2.01 13.97
CA TYR A 118 -3.21 0.84 13.12
C TYR A 118 -1.98 0.14 12.57
N LYS A 119 -1.93 -1.18 12.72
CA LYS A 119 -0.84 -2.03 12.23
C LYS A 119 -0.91 -2.25 10.73
N THR A 120 -2.10 -2.15 10.13
CA THR A 120 -2.30 -2.33 8.68
C THR A 120 -3.23 -1.28 8.08
N LEU A 121 -3.02 -0.98 6.79
CA LEU A 121 -3.91 -0.13 5.98
C LEU A 121 -5.35 -0.64 5.93
N TYR A 122 -5.51 -1.96 5.95
CA TYR A 122 -6.82 -2.60 6.02
C TYR A 122 -7.55 -2.27 7.33
N GLU A 123 -6.89 -2.40 8.48
CA GLU A 123 -7.48 -2.04 9.77
C GLU A 123 -7.80 -0.56 9.85
N LEU A 124 -6.93 0.30 9.30
CA LEU A 124 -7.15 1.73 9.21
C LEU A 124 -8.42 2.04 8.41
N LEU A 125 -8.53 1.55 7.18
CA LEU A 125 -9.69 1.82 6.35
C LEU A 125 -10.96 1.18 6.92
N ARG A 126 -10.87 -0.01 7.51
CA ARG A 126 -12.01 -0.69 8.15
C ARG A 126 -12.49 0.06 9.39
N PHE A 127 -11.58 0.58 10.22
CA PHE A 127 -11.96 1.39 11.38
C PHE A 127 -12.69 2.66 10.97
N VAL A 128 -12.13 3.39 10.00
CA VAL A 128 -12.76 4.64 9.57
C VAL A 128 -14.05 4.36 8.78
N ASN A 129 -14.21 3.19 8.15
CA ASN A 129 -15.45 2.74 7.51
C ASN A 129 -16.53 2.28 8.50
N CYS A 130 -16.15 1.64 9.62
CA CYS A 130 -17.10 1.15 10.63
C CYS A 130 -17.38 2.16 11.75
N GLY A 131 -16.57 3.21 11.86
CA GLY A 131 -16.74 4.29 12.84
C GLY A 131 -17.34 5.52 12.19
N GLU A 132 -18.66 5.59 12.10
CA GLU A 132 -19.31 6.89 12.26
C GLU A 132 -18.92 7.45 13.65
N PRO A 133 -18.56 8.74 13.78
CA PRO A 133 -18.43 9.35 15.10
C PRO A 133 -19.73 9.29 15.90
#